data_AF-A0A7R9QZP3-F1
#
_entry.id   AF-A0A7R9QZP3-F1
#
_cell.length_a   1.000
_cell.length_b   1.000
_cell.length_c   1.000
_cell.angle_alpha   90.00
_cell.angle_beta   90.00
_cell.angle_gamma   90.00
#
_symmetry.space_group_name_H-M   'P 1'
#
loop_
_entity.id
_entity.type
_entity.pdbx_description
1 polymer ?
#
loop_
_entity_poly.entity_id
_entity_poly.type
_entity_poly.pdbx_seq_one_letter_code
_entity_poly.pdbx_strand_id
1 'polypeptide(L)'
;MTNNMFSKTLFISNVSNEDSGNYTCIASNRVANTSYSTILNVQVLPKWVISPMDTEAIVGQKVVMNCVASGQSRVWWERSEVA
;
A
#
# COMPACT_ATOMS: atom_id res chain seq x y z
N MET A 1 -43.39 -14.09 -10.57
CA MET A 1 -42.26 -13.26 -11.05
C MET A 1 -41.08 -13.55 -10.16
N THR A 2 -40.22 -14.51 -10.54
CA THR A 2 -39.07 -14.91 -9.72
C THR A 2 -37.91 -13.95 -10.00
N ASN A 3 -37.56 -13.12 -9.01
CA ASN A 3 -36.44 -12.21 -9.09
C ASN A 3 -35.13 -13.00 -8.90
N ASN A 4 -34.59 -13.54 -9.99
CA ASN A 4 -33.38 -14.35 -9.95
C ASN A 4 -32.15 -13.45 -9.99
N MET A 5 -31.73 -12.97 -8.82
CA MET A 5 -30.48 -12.21 -8.65
C MET A 5 -29.31 -13.19 -8.46
N PHE A 6 -28.37 -13.20 -9.41
CA PHE A 6 -27.13 -13.96 -9.31
C PHE A 6 -26.01 -13.05 -8.81
N SER A 7 -25.34 -13.45 -7.72
CA SER A 7 -24.18 -12.74 -7.15
C SER A 7 -22.99 -13.70 -7.07
N LYS A 8 -21.79 -13.18 -7.31
CA LYS A 8 -20.53 -13.91 -7.18
C LYS A 8 -19.50 -13.00 -6.52
N THR A 9 -18.76 -13.55 -5.56
CA THR A 9 -17.75 -12.83 -4.78
C THR A 9 -16.37 -13.41 -5.07
N LEU A 10 -15.39 -12.54 -5.31
CA LEU A 10 -13.97 -12.90 -5.37
C LEU A 10 -13.36 -12.68 -3.99
N PHE A 11 -12.78 -13.73 -3.41
CA PHE A 11 -12.03 -13.67 -2.15
C PHE A 11 -10.54 -13.87 -2.43
N ILE A 12 -9.71 -12.93 -1.98
CA ILE A 12 -8.26 -13.01 -2.07
C ILE A 12 -7.72 -13.11 -0.65
N SER A 13 -7.18 -14.27 -0.28
CA SER A 13 -6.59 -14.51 1.03
C SER A 13 -5.11 -14.13 1.03
N ASN A 14 -4.63 -13.56 2.15
CA ASN A 14 -3.21 -13.20 2.33
C ASN A 14 -2.68 -12.25 1.25
N VAL A 15 -3.35 -11.11 1.10
CA VAL A 15 -3.08 -10.09 0.07
C VAL A 15 -1.67 -9.51 0.21
N SER A 16 -0.99 -9.36 -0.93
CA SER A 16 0.33 -8.75 -1.07
C SER A 16 0.28 -7.51 -1.98
N ASN A 17 1.38 -6.76 -2.06
CA ASN A 17 1.45 -5.62 -2.98
C ASN A 17 1.21 -6.01 -4.45
N GLU A 18 1.56 -7.24 -4.82
CA GLU A 18 1.43 -7.76 -6.19
C GLU A 18 -0.03 -7.94 -6.62
N ASP A 19 -0.95 -8.04 -5.65
CA ASP A 19 -2.39 -8.14 -5.92
C ASP A 19 -3.04 -6.79 -6.24
N SER A 20 -2.31 -5.67 -6.09
CA SER A 20 -2.81 -4.35 -6.46
C SER A 20 -3.04 -4.26 -7.97
N GLY A 21 -4.21 -3.79 -8.37
CA GLY A 21 -4.53 -3.72 -9.79
C GLY A 21 -5.99 -3.40 -10.08
N ASN A 22 -6.33 -3.44 -11.37
CA ASN A 22 -7.70 -3.24 -11.83
C ASN A 22 -8.41 -4.59 -11.99
N TYR A 23 -9.49 -4.77 -11.23
CA TYR A 23 -10.29 -5.99 -11.22
C TYR A 23 -11.58 -5.75 -11.99
N THR A 24 -11.86 -6.61 -12.96
CA THR A 24 -13.08 -6.54 -13.78
C THR A 24 -14.00 -7.69 -13.46
N CYS A 25 -15.22 -7.39 -13.01
CA CYS A 25 -16.30 -8.36 -12.95
C CYS A 25 -17.03 -8.40 -14.29
N ILE A 26 -17.15 -9.57 -14.90
CA ILE A 26 -17.84 -9.78 -16.18
C ILE A 26 -19.05 -10.68 -15.95
N ALA A 27 -20.25 -10.14 -16.16
CA ALA A 27 -21.49 -10.90 -16.16
C ALA A 27 -21.90 -11.18 -17.61
N SER A 28 -22.08 -12.46 -17.94
CA SER A 28 -22.37 -12.92 -19.30
C SER A 28 -23.55 -13.87 -19.34
N ASN A 29 -24.34 -13.80 -20.41
CA ASN A 29 -25.34 -14.81 -20.77
C ASN A 29 -25.24 -15.13 -22.27
N ARG A 30 -26.14 -15.95 -22.81
CA ARG A 30 -26.11 -16.38 -24.23
C ARG A 30 -26.32 -15.24 -25.24
N VAL A 31 -26.73 -14.05 -24.80
CA VAL A 31 -27.11 -12.92 -25.66
C VAL A 31 -26.15 -11.74 -25.50
N ALA A 32 -25.66 -11.48 -24.29
CA ALA A 32 -24.89 -10.29 -23.98
C ALA A 32 -23.94 -10.46 -22.78
N ASN A 33 -22.96 -9.56 -22.71
CA ASN A 33 -22.04 -9.39 -21.60
C ASN A 33 -22.11 -7.95 -21.07
N THR A 34 -21.98 -7.79 -19.77
CA THR A 34 -21.74 -6.50 -19.11
C THR A 34 -20.57 -6.65 -18.15
N SER A 35 -19.84 -5.56 -17.91
CA SER A 35 -18.67 -5.59 -17.05
C SER A 35 -18.53 -4.32 -16.23
N TYR A 36 -17.95 -4.47 -15.05
CA TYR A 36 -17.61 -3.36 -14.18
C TYR A 36 -16.18 -3.54 -13.64
N SER A 37 -15.40 -2.46 -13.69
CA SER A 37 -14.00 -2.43 -13.25
C SER A 37 -13.85 -1.64 -11.96
N THR A 38 -12.97 -2.09 -11.05
CA THR A 38 -12.62 -1.39 -9.81
C THR A 38 -11.14 -1.57 -9.50
N ILE A 39 -10.53 -0.57 -8.84
CA ILE A 39 -9.12 -0.61 -8.46
C ILE A 39 -9.01 -1.18 -7.04
N LEU A 40 -8.21 -2.24 -6.88
CA LEU A 40 -7.73 -2.70 -5.59
C LEU A 40 -6.38 -2.06 -5.31
N ASN A 41 -6.32 -1.21 -4.29
CA ASN A 41 -5.08 -0.62 -3.80
C ASN A 41 -4.67 -1.28 -2.48
N VAL A 42 -3.61 -2.09 -2.51
CA VAL A 42 -3.11 -2.78 -1.32
C VAL A 42 -2.13 -1.85 -0.61
N GLN A 43 -2.38 -1.59 0.67
CA GLN A 43 -1.50 -0.76 1.50
C GLN A 43 -0.66 -1.64 2.40
N VAL A 44 0.63 -1.36 2.44
CA VAL A 44 1.58 -2.05 3.33
C VAL A 44 2.11 -1.11 4.39
N LEU A 45 2.32 -1.66 5.59
CA LEU A 45 2.89 -0.93 6.70
C LEU A 45 4.29 -0.38 6.35
N PRO A 46 4.62 0.84 6.81
CA PRO A 46 5.98 1.34 6.72
C PRO A 46 6.95 0.40 7.44
N LYS A 47 8.09 0.13 6.82
CA LYS A 47 9.20 -0.61 7.43
C LYS A 47 10.50 0.11 7.12
N TRP A 48 11.43 0.16 8.07
CA TRP A 48 12.73 0.76 7.81
C TRP A 48 13.51 -0.08 6.83
N VAL A 49 13.87 0.53 5.70
CA VAL A 49 14.90 0.03 4.79
C VAL A 49 16.26 0.51 5.26
N ILE A 50 16.32 1.78 5.66
CA ILE A 50 17.47 2.39 6.33
C ILE A 50 16.93 3.06 7.58
N SER A 51 17.20 2.45 8.73
CA SER A 51 16.92 3.07 10.03
C SER A 51 18.00 4.13 10.32
N PRO A 52 17.62 5.30 10.84
CA PRO A 52 18.61 6.24 11.33
C PRO A 52 19.38 5.64 12.51
N MET A 53 20.67 5.98 12.60
CA MET A 53 21.57 5.46 13.62
C MET A 53 22.20 6.59 14.41
N ASP A 54 22.49 6.33 15.68
CA ASP A 54 23.19 7.26 16.54
C ASP A 54 24.55 7.60 15.92
N THR A 55 24.81 8.90 15.80
CA THR A 55 26.02 9.41 15.16
C THR A 55 26.66 10.44 16.07
N GLU A 56 27.89 10.15 16.50
CA GLU A 56 28.74 11.09 17.22
C GLU A 56 29.58 11.89 16.23
N ALA A 57 29.81 13.18 16.51
CA ALA A 57 30.58 14.04 15.64
C ALA A 57 31.35 15.09 16.44
N ILE A 58 32.49 15.52 15.90
CA ILE A 58 33.29 16.60 16.47
C ILE A 58 32.71 17.95 16.04
N VAL A 59 32.82 18.96 16.89
CA VAL A 59 32.42 20.33 16.57
C VAL A 59 33.06 20.80 15.26
N GLY A 60 32.23 21.31 14.35
CA GLY A 60 32.64 21.74 13.01
C GLY A 60 32.61 20.65 11.94
N GLN A 61 32.41 19.38 12.32
CA GLN A 61 32.24 18.28 11.38
C GLN A 61 30.83 18.29 10.77
N LYS A 62 30.75 18.00 9.47
CA LYS A 62 29.47 17.82 8.78
C LYS A 62 28.91 16.42 9.06
N VAL A 63 27.65 16.36 9.48
CA VAL A 63 26.91 15.12 9.73
C VAL A 63 25.78 14.96 8.72
N VAL A 64 25.55 13.74 8.26
CA VAL A 64 24.42 13.37 7.40
C VAL A 64 23.70 12.21 8.05
N MET A 65 22.43 12.43 8.43
CA MET A 65 21.56 11.38 8.97
C MET A 65 20.57 10.98 7.90
N ASN A 66 20.63 9.72 7.47
CA ASN A 66 19.73 9.16 6.47
C ASN A 66 18.68 8.26 7.12
N CYS A 67 17.47 8.31 6.59
CA CYS A 67 16.41 7.39 6.92
C CYS A 67 15.56 7.11 5.67
N VAL A 68 15.21 5.85 5.46
CA VAL A 68 14.39 5.40 4.31
C VAL A 68 13.42 4.36 4.81
N ALA A 69 12.13 4.57 4.55
CA ALA A 69 11.08 3.61 4.85
C ALA A 69 10.46 3.07 3.55
N SER A 70 10.12 1.78 3.54
CA SER A 70 9.34 1.14 2.48
C SER A 70 7.85 1.34 2.70
N GLY A 71 7.04 0.95 1.71
CA GLY A 71 5.60 1.09 1.75
C GLY A 71 5.13 2.51 1.47
N GLN A 72 3.81 2.73 1.49
CA GLN A 72 3.21 4.05 1.32
C GLN A 72 3.48 4.89 2.58
N SER A 73 4.68 5.45 2.67
CA SER A 73 5.18 6.14 3.86
C SER A 73 5.58 7.58 3.55
N ARG A 74 5.42 8.44 4.56
CA ARG A 74 5.97 9.79 4.58
C ARG A 74 7.06 9.79 5.66
N VAL A 75 8.26 10.26 5.31
CA VAL A 75 9.41 10.30 6.22
C VAL A 75 9.75 11.76 6.50
N TRP A 76 10.00 12.09 7.77
CA TRP A 76 10.41 13.42 8.22
C TRP A 76 11.33 13.31 9.42
N TRP A 77 12.13 14.35 9.65
CA TRP A 77 12.96 14.50 10.83
C TRP A 77 12.27 15.40 11.85
N GLU A 78 12.39 15.03 13.12
CA GLU A 78 11.96 15.84 14.24
C GLU A 78 13.13 15.97 15.21
N ARG A 79 13.34 17.17 15.73
CA ARG A 79 14.31 17.40 16.80
C ARG A 79 13.54 17.32 18.11
N SER A 80 13.82 16.31 18.92
CA SER A 80 13.34 16.29 20.30
C SER A 80 13.89 17.52 21.01
N GLU A 81 13.00 18.37 21.54
CA GLU A 81 13.37 19.33 22.57
C GLU A 81 13.69 18.52 23.84
N VAL A 82 14.93 18.04 23.95
CA VAL A 82 15.42 17.51 25.22
C VAL A 82 15.75 18.72 26.08
N ALA A 83 15.04 18.85 27.21
CA ALA A 83 15.24 19.84 28.26
C ALA A 83 16.64 19.78 28.85
#